data_AF-A0A382Q619-F1
#
_entry.id   AF-A0A382Q619-F1
#
_cell.length_a   1.000
_cell.length_b   1.000
_cell.length_c   1.000
_cell.angle_alpha   90.00
_cell.angle_beta   90.00
_cell.angle_gamma   90.00
#
_symmetry.space_group_name_H-M   'P 1'
#
loop_
_entity.id
_entity.type
_entity.pdbx_description
1 polymer ?
#
loop_
_entity_poly.entity_id
_entity_poly.type
_entity_poly.pdbx_seq_one_letter_code
_entity_poly.pdbx_strand_id
1 'polypeptide(L)'
;MKQIIFFIVSVIVFIGCEAEKKKVTKISGASSSSNFVESNVASQRGTISETATVQTLKMVAVPVIKNGDCPGFYISPRNKYCIPVEGAPAIYPRQRGFPCPSGWSPQFSYCVAGPNAAAIISQSSACPEGWSPQHKYCLAGKNATAIISRNRGYPCPPGWSPEHRYCVAGPDAPSVVHKRKDYYCPLGWSEQNEYCLK
;
A
#
# COMPACT_ATOMS: atom_id res chain seq x y z
N MET A 1 -36.21 38.16 -29.91
CA MET A 1 -36.12 37.53 -31.25
C MET A 1 -34.67 37.15 -31.50
N LYS A 2 -34.44 35.93 -32.04
CA LYS A 2 -33.16 35.32 -32.46
C LYS A 2 -32.20 34.92 -31.34
N GLN A 3 -31.61 33.73 -31.31
CA GLN A 3 -31.80 32.48 -32.05
C GLN A 3 -31.11 31.39 -31.21
N ILE A 4 -31.81 30.32 -30.89
CA ILE A 4 -31.30 29.16 -30.14
C ILE A 4 -30.47 28.33 -31.11
N ILE A 5 -29.17 28.18 -30.84
CA ILE A 5 -28.30 27.30 -31.61
C ILE A 5 -28.36 25.91 -30.97
N PHE A 6 -29.18 25.05 -31.56
CA PHE A 6 -29.17 23.60 -31.35
C PHE A 6 -28.01 22.99 -32.14
N PHE A 7 -26.94 22.59 -31.47
CA PHE A 7 -25.99 21.62 -32.02
C PHE A 7 -26.45 20.21 -31.64
N ILE A 8 -27.27 19.65 -32.53
CA ILE A 8 -27.52 18.22 -32.69
C ILE A 8 -26.28 17.63 -33.39
N VAL A 9 -26.08 16.30 -33.31
CA VAL A 9 -25.12 15.44 -34.07
C VAL A 9 -23.80 15.24 -33.30
N SER A 10 -23.36 14.06 -32.84
CA SER A 10 -23.77 12.67 -33.09
C SER A 10 -23.36 11.78 -31.92
N VAL A 11 -24.31 10.93 -31.53
CA VAL A 11 -24.09 9.70 -30.75
C VAL A 11 -23.29 8.73 -31.62
N ILE A 12 -22.08 8.36 -31.21
CA ILE A 12 -21.37 7.22 -31.82
C ILE A 12 -21.51 6.03 -30.87
N VAL A 13 -22.50 5.20 -31.18
CA VAL A 13 -22.70 3.85 -30.66
C VAL A 13 -21.75 2.92 -31.43
N PHE A 14 -20.81 2.29 -30.74
CA PHE A 14 -20.11 1.11 -31.25
C PHE A 14 -20.71 -0.13 -30.58
N ILE A 15 -21.66 -0.76 -31.27
CA ILE A 15 -22.17 -2.11 -30.99
C ILE A 15 -21.66 -3.05 -32.10
N GLY A 16 -21.21 -4.24 -31.70
CA GLY A 16 -21.02 -5.42 -32.55
C GLY A 16 -19.56 -5.84 -32.69
N CYS A 17 -19.07 -6.79 -31.87
CA CYS A 17 -19.14 -8.25 -32.05
C CYS A 17 -18.50 -8.77 -33.33
N GLU A 18 -17.42 -9.54 -33.21
CA GLU A 18 -17.25 -10.73 -34.04
C GLU A 18 -16.49 -11.82 -33.27
N ALA A 19 -17.14 -12.99 -33.23
CA ALA A 19 -16.67 -14.20 -32.57
C ALA A 19 -16.18 -15.16 -33.66
N GLU A 20 -14.92 -15.59 -33.59
CA GLU A 20 -14.39 -16.66 -34.43
C GLU A 20 -14.28 -17.96 -33.61
N LYS A 21 -14.90 -19.02 -34.13
CA LYS A 21 -14.98 -20.36 -33.53
C LYS A 21 -13.82 -21.26 -34.00
N LYS A 22 -13.34 -22.05 -33.04
CA LYS A 22 -12.87 -23.46 -33.12
C LYS A 22 -11.80 -23.86 -34.15
N LYS A 23 -10.72 -24.45 -33.63
CA LYS A 23 -10.20 -25.71 -34.18
C LYS A 23 -9.98 -26.73 -33.05
N VAL A 24 -10.83 -27.75 -33.03
CA VAL A 24 -10.66 -29.00 -32.28
C VAL A 24 -9.86 -29.94 -33.17
N THR A 25 -8.74 -30.45 -32.67
CA THR A 25 -8.13 -31.67 -33.20
C THR A 25 -8.11 -32.69 -32.07
N LYS A 26 -9.02 -33.67 -32.18
CA LYS A 26 -9.01 -34.94 -31.47
C LYS A 26 -8.14 -35.89 -32.29
N ILE A 27 -7.38 -36.79 -31.67
CA ILE A 27 -7.24 -38.21 -32.05
C ILE A 27 -6.59 -38.97 -30.89
N SER A 28 -7.30 -40.03 -30.46
CA SER A 28 -6.94 -41.27 -29.74
C SER A 28 -5.93 -41.20 -28.57
N GLY A 29 -6.21 -41.66 -27.35
CA GLY A 29 -7.06 -42.79 -26.97
C GLY A 29 -6.23 -44.07 -26.82
N ALA A 30 -5.75 -44.34 -25.61
CA ALA A 30 -5.44 -45.68 -25.12
C ALA A 30 -5.59 -45.70 -23.59
N SER A 31 -6.51 -46.54 -23.12
CA SER A 31 -6.87 -46.78 -21.73
C SER A 31 -5.95 -47.79 -21.05
N SER A 32 -6.11 -47.87 -19.73
CA SER A 32 -5.75 -48.95 -18.80
C SER A 32 -4.34 -48.89 -18.20
N SER A 33 -4.10 -49.25 -16.95
CA SER A 33 -4.91 -49.52 -15.75
C SER A 33 -3.87 -49.77 -14.64
N SER A 34 -4.22 -49.43 -13.40
CA SER A 34 -3.75 -50.03 -12.13
C SER A 34 -2.25 -50.25 -11.90
N ASN A 35 -1.73 -49.67 -10.81
CA ASN A 35 -1.52 -50.42 -9.56
C ASN A 35 -1.09 -49.48 -8.43
N PHE A 36 -1.81 -49.59 -7.30
CA PHE A 36 -1.32 -49.19 -5.99
C PHE A 36 -0.11 -50.06 -5.65
N VAL A 37 1.00 -49.43 -5.28
CA VAL A 37 2.02 -50.08 -4.45
C VAL A 37 2.33 -49.14 -3.30
N GLU A 38 1.88 -49.61 -2.14
CA GLU A 38 2.22 -49.13 -0.81
C GLU A 38 3.71 -49.39 -0.55
N SER A 39 4.43 -48.37 -0.09
CA SER A 39 5.76 -48.50 0.47
C SER A 39 5.84 -47.64 1.72
N ASN A 40 5.56 -48.28 2.85
CA ASN A 40 5.91 -47.80 4.18
C ASN A 40 7.43 -47.99 4.36
N VAL A 41 8.15 -46.96 4.83
CA VAL A 41 9.25 -47.04 5.84
C VAL A 41 10.10 -45.75 5.84
N ALA A 42 10.41 -45.33 7.08
CA ALA A 42 11.48 -44.44 7.53
C ALA A 42 11.24 -42.93 7.48
N SER A 43 10.62 -42.46 8.58
CA SER A 43 10.99 -41.26 9.32
C SER A 43 12.48 -40.90 9.17
N GLN A 44 12.77 -39.88 8.36
CA GLN A 44 14.00 -39.12 8.49
C GLN A 44 13.68 -37.64 8.66
N ARG A 45 14.03 -37.18 9.85
CA ARG A 45 14.05 -35.82 10.36
C ARG A 45 14.97 -34.99 9.47
N GLY A 46 14.43 -34.49 8.36
CA GLY A 46 15.09 -33.56 7.46
C GLY A 46 14.91 -32.15 7.98
N THR A 47 15.99 -31.58 8.49
CA THR A 47 16.17 -30.18 8.86
C THR A 47 15.51 -29.29 7.81
N ILE A 48 14.40 -28.66 8.16
CA ILE A 48 13.89 -27.53 7.40
C ILE A 48 14.94 -26.44 7.60
N SER A 49 15.89 -26.36 6.68
CA SER A 49 16.63 -25.14 6.44
C SER A 49 15.61 -24.15 5.93
N GLU A 50 14.83 -23.61 6.87
CA GLU A 50 14.00 -22.45 6.69
C GLU A 50 14.98 -21.36 6.26
N THR A 51 15.07 -21.14 4.95
CA THR A 51 15.49 -19.84 4.44
C THR A 51 14.50 -18.87 5.05
N ALA A 52 14.86 -18.38 6.25
CA ALA A 52 14.14 -17.36 6.97
C ALA A 52 14.00 -16.21 5.98
N THR A 53 12.82 -16.12 5.38
CA THR A 53 12.46 -14.95 4.61
C THR A 53 12.54 -13.83 5.61
N VAL A 54 13.62 -13.06 5.50
CA VAL A 54 13.85 -11.93 6.37
C VAL A 54 12.72 -10.95 6.06
N GLN A 55 11.68 -10.95 6.87
CA GLN A 55 10.51 -10.11 6.67
C GLN A 55 10.85 -8.70 7.14
N THR A 56 11.34 -7.87 6.22
CA THR A 56 11.43 -6.43 6.45
C THR A 56 10.01 -5.86 6.50
N LEU A 57 9.76 -4.98 7.47
CA LEU A 57 8.47 -4.30 7.62
C LEU A 57 8.07 -3.63 6.30
N LYS A 58 6.89 -4.00 5.78
CA LYS A 58 6.30 -3.40 4.58
C LYS A 58 5.23 -2.39 4.99
N MET A 59 5.15 -1.30 4.24
CA MET A 59 4.09 -0.30 4.44
C MET A 59 2.80 -0.77 3.78
N VAL A 60 1.67 -0.59 4.47
CA VAL A 60 0.34 -0.90 3.94
C VAL A 60 -0.27 0.37 3.33
N ALA A 61 -1.09 0.20 2.29
CA ALA A 61 -1.80 1.31 1.69
C ALA A 61 -2.89 1.83 2.64
N VAL A 62 -2.73 3.06 3.10
CA VAL A 62 -3.69 3.80 3.91
C VAL A 62 -3.99 5.15 3.26
N PRO A 63 -5.08 5.84 3.64
CA PRO A 63 -5.31 7.21 3.20
C PRO A 63 -4.13 8.12 3.54
N VAL A 64 -3.70 8.96 2.59
CA VAL A 64 -2.61 9.92 2.78
C VAL A 64 -3.12 11.32 2.51
N ILE A 65 -2.67 12.30 3.30
CA ILE A 65 -3.00 13.72 3.09
C ILE A 65 -2.65 14.12 1.66
N LYS A 66 -3.63 14.69 0.95
CA LYS A 66 -3.46 15.10 -0.44
C LYS A 66 -2.48 16.26 -0.56
N ASN A 67 -1.50 16.11 -1.44
CA ASN A 67 -0.52 17.09 -1.87
C ASN A 67 -0.39 17.04 -3.40
N GLY A 68 -1.14 17.86 -4.13
CA GLY A 68 -1.25 17.76 -5.58
C GLY A 68 -2.04 16.52 -6.04
N ASP A 69 -1.76 16.04 -7.24
CA ASP A 69 -2.49 14.92 -7.85
C ASP A 69 -2.23 13.59 -7.14
N CYS A 70 -3.29 12.78 -7.00
CA CYS A 70 -3.15 11.47 -6.36
C CYS A 70 -2.51 10.48 -7.34
N PRO A 71 -1.63 9.58 -6.86
CA PRO A 71 -1.09 8.49 -7.67
C PRO A 71 -2.18 7.59 -8.26
N GLY A 72 -1.81 6.74 -9.23
CA GLY A 72 -2.71 5.70 -9.75
C GLY A 72 -3.21 4.80 -8.62
N PHE A 73 -4.45 4.28 -8.75
CA PHE A 73 -5.14 3.50 -7.70
C PHE A 73 -5.50 4.29 -6.43
N TYR A 74 -5.49 5.63 -6.49
CA TYR A 74 -5.99 6.47 -5.42
C TYR A 74 -7.08 7.42 -5.93
N ILE A 75 -8.15 7.55 -5.15
CA ILE A 75 -9.24 8.50 -5.39
C ILE A 75 -9.24 9.59 -4.33
N SER A 76 -9.84 10.75 -4.64
CA SER A 76 -9.91 11.87 -3.70
C SER A 76 -11.29 12.56 -3.72
N PRO A 77 -12.33 11.92 -3.16
CA PRO A 77 -13.72 12.41 -3.26
C PRO A 77 -13.94 13.79 -2.63
N ARG A 78 -13.19 14.12 -1.57
CA ARG A 78 -13.34 15.39 -0.82
C ARG A 78 -12.14 16.33 -0.97
N ASN A 79 -11.21 16.02 -1.88
CA ASN A 79 -10.00 16.82 -2.12
C ASN A 79 -9.10 17.05 -0.87
N LYS A 80 -9.13 16.13 0.11
CA LYS A 80 -8.34 16.21 1.35
C LYS A 80 -7.34 15.06 1.50
N TYR A 81 -7.73 13.87 1.07
CA TYR A 81 -6.91 12.66 1.15
C TYR A 81 -6.89 11.97 -0.21
N CYS A 82 -5.76 11.36 -0.52
CA CYS A 82 -5.71 10.28 -1.49
C CYS A 82 -6.08 8.99 -0.74
N ILE A 83 -7.21 8.40 -1.11
CA ILE A 83 -7.77 7.18 -0.52
C ILE A 83 -7.43 6.01 -1.45
N PRO A 84 -6.76 4.96 -0.96
CA PRO A 84 -6.43 3.80 -1.78
C PRO A 84 -7.70 3.04 -2.18
N VAL A 85 -7.75 2.56 -3.42
CA VAL A 85 -8.68 1.50 -3.82
C VAL A 85 -8.03 0.13 -3.62
N GLU A 86 -8.78 -0.95 -3.83
CA GLU A 86 -8.26 -2.31 -3.72
C GLU A 86 -7.03 -2.53 -4.62
N GLY A 87 -6.00 -3.17 -4.06
CA GLY A 87 -4.73 -3.43 -4.76
C GLY A 87 -3.78 -2.23 -4.89
N ALA A 88 -4.13 -1.06 -4.35
CA ALA A 88 -3.25 0.11 -4.40
C ALA A 88 -1.91 -0.16 -3.68
N PRO A 89 -0.75 0.17 -4.29
CA PRO A 89 0.52 0.14 -3.59
C PRO A 89 0.57 1.22 -2.52
N ALA A 90 1.35 1.01 -1.44
CA ALA A 90 1.55 2.05 -0.44
C ALA A 90 2.18 3.30 -1.06
N ILE A 91 1.76 4.48 -0.60
CA ILE A 91 2.33 5.77 -1.00
C ILE A 91 2.78 6.57 0.21
N TYR A 92 3.78 7.41 0.02
CA TYR A 92 4.27 8.31 1.05
C TYR A 92 4.58 9.70 0.46
N PRO A 93 4.29 10.82 1.16
CA PRO A 93 4.61 12.15 0.66
C PRO A 93 6.10 12.31 0.33
N ARG A 94 6.39 12.81 -0.87
CA ARG A 94 7.76 13.04 -1.31
C ARG A 94 8.36 14.24 -0.58
N GLN A 95 9.58 14.10 -0.08
CA GLN A 95 10.34 15.18 0.52
C GLN A 95 10.90 16.08 -0.58
N ARG A 96 10.65 17.38 -0.48
CA ARG A 96 11.03 18.35 -1.52
C ARG A 96 12.56 18.37 -1.71
N GLY A 97 13.02 18.21 -2.95
CA GLY A 97 14.45 18.24 -3.28
C GLY A 97 15.21 16.95 -2.98
N PHE A 98 14.51 15.87 -2.60
CA PHE A 98 15.13 14.57 -2.32
C PHE A 98 14.48 13.47 -3.17
N PRO A 99 15.27 12.49 -3.65
CA PRO A 99 14.74 11.36 -4.38
C PRO A 99 13.92 10.44 -3.46
N CYS A 100 13.06 9.63 -4.08
CA CYS A 100 12.40 8.55 -3.35
C CYS A 100 13.43 7.48 -2.92
N PRO A 101 13.23 6.86 -1.74
CA PRO A 101 14.08 5.77 -1.26
C PRO A 101 14.19 4.56 -2.19
N SER A 102 15.17 3.70 -1.90
CA SER A 102 15.32 2.42 -2.61
C SER A 102 14.03 1.57 -2.55
N GLY A 103 13.61 1.04 -3.69
CA GLY A 103 12.35 0.29 -3.81
C GLY A 103 11.10 1.17 -3.97
N TRP A 104 11.24 2.50 -3.98
CA TRP A 104 10.16 3.45 -4.20
C TRP A 104 10.37 4.24 -5.49
N SER A 105 9.30 4.52 -6.22
CA SER A 105 9.35 5.30 -7.46
C SER A 105 8.59 6.63 -7.30
N PRO A 106 9.11 7.75 -7.84
CA PRO A 106 8.42 9.02 -7.75
C PRO A 106 7.20 9.05 -8.67
N GLN A 107 6.05 9.47 -8.14
CA GLN A 107 4.86 9.78 -8.92
C GLN A 107 4.18 11.02 -8.32
N PHE A 108 4.08 12.09 -9.13
CA PHE A 108 3.62 13.41 -8.67
C PHE A 108 4.39 13.87 -7.42
N SER A 109 3.68 14.25 -6.35
CA SER A 109 4.25 14.65 -5.06
C SER A 109 4.46 13.49 -4.08
N TYR A 110 4.45 12.24 -4.56
CA TYR A 110 4.54 11.05 -3.73
C TYR A 110 5.65 10.12 -4.19
N CYS A 111 6.06 9.26 -3.26
CA CYS A 111 6.80 8.04 -3.53
C CYS A 111 5.81 6.89 -3.48
N VAL A 112 5.84 6.02 -4.49
CA VAL A 112 4.98 4.84 -4.62
C VAL A 112 5.82 3.59 -4.41
N ALA A 113 5.36 2.69 -3.54
CA ALA A 113 6.08 1.47 -3.17
C ALA A 113 6.09 0.45 -4.32
N GLY A 114 7.26 -0.14 -4.58
CA GLY A 114 7.37 -1.39 -5.32
C GLY A 114 7.00 -2.62 -4.46
N PRO A 115 6.92 -3.83 -5.05
CA PRO A 115 6.46 -5.05 -4.36
C PRO A 115 7.24 -5.45 -3.10
N ASN A 116 8.53 -5.10 -3.04
CA ASN A 116 9.44 -5.42 -1.95
C ASN A 116 10.00 -4.17 -1.26
N ALA A 117 9.33 -3.03 -1.41
CA ALA A 117 9.75 -1.80 -0.78
C ALA A 117 9.65 -1.93 0.76
N ALA A 118 10.74 -1.59 1.45
CA ALA A 118 10.70 -1.42 2.90
C ALA A 118 9.84 -0.22 3.27
N ALA A 119 9.22 -0.26 4.45
CA ALA A 119 8.49 0.89 4.98
C ALA A 119 9.40 2.11 5.12
N ILE A 120 8.82 3.30 4.88
CA ILE A 120 9.53 4.57 4.97
C ILE A 120 8.76 5.58 5.80
N ILE A 121 9.50 6.48 6.43
CA ILE A 121 8.94 7.64 7.09
C ILE A 121 9.87 8.85 6.92
N SER A 122 9.32 10.06 6.96
CA SER A 122 10.12 11.29 6.95
C SER A 122 11.07 11.33 8.14
N GLN A 123 12.35 11.61 7.89
CA GLN A 123 13.33 11.77 8.93
C GLN A 123 13.17 13.14 9.61
N SER A 124 12.45 13.17 10.74
CA SER A 124 12.20 14.39 11.51
C SER A 124 13.16 14.59 12.71
N SER A 125 13.84 13.51 13.10
CA SER A 125 14.92 13.39 14.10
C SER A 125 15.81 12.19 13.74
N ALA A 126 16.69 11.75 14.65
CA ALA A 126 17.37 10.45 14.52
C ALA A 126 16.35 9.33 14.24
N CYS A 127 16.72 8.38 13.38
CA CYS A 127 15.84 7.26 13.06
C CYS A 127 15.69 6.33 14.27
N PRO A 128 14.47 5.83 14.56
CA PRO A 128 14.24 4.91 15.67
C PRO A 128 15.02 3.60 15.55
N GLU A 129 15.03 2.82 16.63
CA GLU A 129 15.62 1.48 16.62
C GLU A 129 15.06 0.60 15.51
N GLY A 130 15.94 -0.12 14.81
CA GLY A 130 15.56 -0.96 13.66
C GLY A 130 15.35 -0.17 12.35
N TRP A 131 15.44 1.15 12.37
CA TRP A 131 15.37 2.01 11.17
C TRP A 131 16.73 2.61 10.81
N SER A 132 16.97 2.83 9.53
CA SER A 132 18.23 3.41 9.04
C SER A 132 17.98 4.65 8.18
N PRO A 133 18.80 5.71 8.29
CA PRO A 133 18.62 6.92 7.50
C PRO A 133 18.96 6.67 6.03
N GLN A 134 18.12 7.17 5.14
CA GLN A 134 18.41 7.32 3.70
C GLN A 134 17.83 8.65 3.21
N HIS A 135 18.70 9.57 2.80
CA HIS A 135 18.30 10.93 2.39
C HIS A 135 17.53 11.67 3.50
N LYS A 136 16.24 11.99 3.28
CA LYS A 136 15.32 12.60 4.26
C LYS A 136 14.28 11.61 4.78
N TYR A 137 14.61 10.33 4.73
CA TYR A 137 13.75 9.26 5.18
C TYR A 137 14.48 8.35 6.17
N CYS A 138 13.70 7.68 7.01
CA CYS A 138 14.11 6.49 7.71
C CYS A 138 13.51 5.29 6.97
N LEU A 139 14.33 4.30 6.67
CA LEU A 139 13.93 3.03 6.06
C LEU A 139 13.90 1.94 7.10
N ALA A 140 12.87 1.11 7.08
CA ALA A 140 12.73 -0.03 7.96
C ALA A 140 13.78 -1.10 7.63
N GLY A 141 14.48 -1.58 8.67
CA GLY A 141 15.28 -2.79 8.64
C GLY A 141 14.49 -4.02 9.07
N LYS A 142 15.22 -5.10 9.37
CA LYS A 142 14.65 -6.42 9.70
C LYS A 142 13.86 -6.45 11.00
N ASN A 143 14.29 -5.66 11.99
CA ASN A 143 13.71 -5.62 13.33
C ASN A 143 12.94 -4.30 13.57
N ALA A 144 12.53 -3.63 12.49
CA ALA A 144 11.82 -2.37 12.59
C ALA A 144 10.40 -2.58 13.09
N THR A 145 10.04 -1.92 14.18
CA THR A 145 8.65 -1.77 14.62
C THR A 145 7.97 -0.68 13.80
N ALA A 146 6.66 -0.80 13.58
CA ALA A 146 5.89 0.22 12.89
C ALA A 146 5.96 1.56 13.65
N ILE A 147 6.18 2.65 12.90
CA ILE A 147 6.26 4.00 13.44
C ILE A 147 5.40 4.97 12.66
N ILE A 148 4.94 6.01 13.33
CA ILE A 148 4.30 7.19 12.73
C ILE A 148 4.98 8.46 13.20
N SER A 149 4.84 9.54 12.43
CA SER A 149 5.34 10.85 12.83
C SER A 149 4.48 11.36 13.98
N ARG A 150 5.11 11.88 15.03
CA ARG A 150 4.37 12.49 16.12
C ARG A 150 3.92 13.90 15.74
N ASN A 151 2.63 14.19 15.93
CA ASN A 151 2.12 15.55 15.78
C ASN A 151 2.70 16.46 16.88
N ARG A 152 3.25 17.61 16.49
CA ARG A 152 3.84 18.56 17.45
C ARG A 152 2.77 19.06 18.42
N GLY A 153 3.07 18.99 19.71
CA GLY A 153 2.14 19.42 20.78
C GLY A 153 1.07 18.38 21.15
N TYR A 154 1.08 17.19 20.54
CA TYR A 154 0.10 16.14 20.82
C TYR A 154 0.77 14.86 21.35
N PRO A 155 0.07 14.09 22.21
CA PRO A 155 0.51 12.77 22.61
C PRO A 155 0.46 11.80 21.41
N CYS A 156 1.07 10.63 21.57
CA CYS A 156 0.87 9.53 20.65
C CYS A 156 -0.55 8.97 20.78
N PRO A 157 -1.12 8.38 19.71
CA PRO A 157 -2.43 7.75 19.78
C PRO A 157 -2.42 6.53 20.70
N PRO A 158 -3.60 6.07 21.18
CA PRO A 158 -3.69 4.86 22.02
C PRO A 158 -3.04 3.65 21.34
N GLY A 159 -2.29 2.86 22.10
CA GLY A 159 -1.51 1.72 21.58
C GLY A 159 -0.15 2.12 20.98
N TRP A 160 0.22 3.41 21.01
CA TRP A 160 1.50 3.90 20.52
C TRP A 160 2.30 4.61 21.62
N SER A 161 3.61 4.37 21.69
CA SER A 161 4.50 4.97 22.68
C SER A 161 5.43 6.02 22.03
N PRO A 162 5.70 7.15 22.71
CA PRO A 162 6.55 8.20 22.15
C PRO A 162 8.03 7.78 22.12
N GLU A 163 8.67 7.97 20.97
CA GLU A 163 10.12 7.87 20.80
C GLU A 163 10.62 9.06 19.99
N HIS A 164 11.29 10.01 20.65
CA HIS A 164 11.69 11.27 20.04
C HIS A 164 10.51 12.00 19.33
N ARG A 165 10.61 12.18 18.00
CA ARG A 165 9.55 12.79 17.16
C ARG A 165 8.67 11.77 16.44
N TYR A 166 8.71 10.52 16.89
CA TYR A 166 7.89 9.44 16.38
C TYR A 166 7.03 8.86 17.49
N CYS A 167 6.05 8.07 17.06
CA CYS A 167 5.32 7.16 17.92
C CYS A 167 5.55 5.75 17.38
N VAL A 168 5.90 4.83 18.28
CA VAL A 168 6.20 3.43 17.99
C VAL A 168 5.01 2.57 18.37
N ALA A 169 4.64 1.64 17.51
CA ALA A 169 3.50 0.76 17.71
C ALA A 169 3.77 -0.24 18.84
N GLY A 170 2.80 -0.40 19.73
CA GLY A 170 2.67 -1.58 20.58
C GLY A 170 1.97 -2.75 19.84
N PRO A 171 1.76 -3.88 20.53
CA PRO A 171 1.15 -5.09 19.94
C PRO A 171 -0.25 -4.85 19.36
N ASP A 172 -1.06 -4.02 20.01
CA ASP A 172 -2.46 -3.75 19.64
C ASP A 172 -2.64 -2.35 19.01
N ALA A 173 -1.58 -1.81 18.40
CA ALA A 173 -1.61 -0.48 17.81
C ALA A 173 -2.59 -0.43 16.61
N PRO A 174 -3.60 0.47 16.62
CA PRO A 174 -4.51 0.61 15.49
C PRO A 174 -3.81 1.22 14.29
N SER A 175 -4.41 1.10 13.11
CA SER A 175 -3.95 1.83 11.93
C SER A 175 -4.15 3.33 12.14
N VAL A 176 -3.18 4.13 11.71
CA VAL A 176 -3.20 5.59 11.92
C VAL A 176 -3.00 6.34 10.62
N VAL A 177 -3.82 7.37 10.44
CA VAL A 177 -3.66 8.38 9.39
C VAL A 177 -3.51 9.76 10.02
N HIS A 178 -2.53 10.53 9.56
CA HIS A 178 -2.37 11.92 9.96
C HIS A 178 -3.56 12.77 9.54
N LYS A 179 -4.04 13.58 10.49
CA LYS A 179 -5.07 14.60 10.26
C LYS A 179 -4.44 15.99 10.29
N ARG A 180 -4.97 16.91 9.48
CA ARG A 180 -4.73 18.35 9.61
C ARG A 180 -5.91 18.98 10.36
N LYS A 181 -5.68 20.08 11.07
CA LYS A 181 -6.69 20.74 11.92
C LYS A 181 -8.06 20.93 11.23
N ASP A 182 -8.07 21.35 9.97
CA ASP A 182 -9.30 21.64 9.21
C ASP A 182 -9.78 20.47 8.33
N TYR A 183 -9.30 19.24 8.58
CA TYR A 183 -9.62 18.05 7.79
C TYR A 183 -10.49 17.12 8.62
N TYR A 184 -11.56 16.59 8.05
CA TYR A 184 -12.28 15.46 8.64
C TYR A 184 -11.56 14.16 8.32
N CYS A 185 -11.66 13.18 9.21
CA CYS A 185 -11.12 11.85 8.94
C CYS A 185 -11.73 11.22 7.68
N PRO A 186 -10.98 10.34 6.97
CA PRO A 186 -11.52 9.57 5.87
C PRO A 186 -12.75 8.76 6.30
N LEU A 187 -13.65 8.44 5.36
CA LEU A 187 -14.85 7.66 5.68
C LEU A 187 -14.47 6.31 6.30
N GLY A 188 -15.13 5.95 7.41
CA GLY A 188 -14.85 4.74 8.17
C GLY A 188 -13.64 4.81 9.11
N TRP A 189 -13.08 6.00 9.34
CA TRP A 189 -12.05 6.27 10.33
C TRP A 189 -12.60 7.17 11.45
N SER A 190 -12.16 6.91 12.67
CA SER A 190 -12.59 7.66 13.86
C SER A 190 -11.49 8.62 14.31
N GLU A 191 -11.87 9.83 14.71
CA GLU A 191 -10.92 10.82 15.20
C GLU A 191 -10.62 10.62 16.69
N GLN A 192 -9.32 10.52 17.05
CA GLN A 192 -8.84 10.56 18.42
C GLN A 192 -7.47 11.25 18.48
N ASN A 193 -7.29 12.19 19.42
CA ASN A 193 -6.01 12.90 19.63
C ASN A 193 -5.42 13.55 18.36
N GLU A 194 -6.26 14.12 17.47
CA GLU A 194 -5.83 14.66 16.15
C GLU A 194 -5.20 13.61 15.22
N TYR A 195 -5.55 12.34 15.41
CA TYR A 195 -5.27 11.25 14.50
C TYR A 195 -6.58 10.62 14.04
N CYS A 196 -6.56 10.04 12.84
CA CYS A 196 -7.62 9.19 12.36
C CYS A 196 -7.20 7.73 12.60
N LEU A 197 -8.01 6.99 13.37
CA LEU A 197 -7.74 5.62 13.78
C LEU A 197 -8.71 4.63 13.14
N LYS A 198 -8.23 3.41 12.88
CA LYS A 198 -9.02 2.27 12.42
C LYS A 198 -8.46 0.95 12.92
#